data_AF-A0AAU9VLQ3-F1
#
_entry.id   AF-A0AAU9VLQ3-F1
#
_cell.length_a   1.000
_cell.length_b   1.000
_cell.length_c   1.000
_cell.angle_alpha   90.00
_cell.angle_beta   90.00
_cell.angle_gamma   90.00
#
_symmetry.space_group_name_H-M   'P 1'
#
loop_
_entity.id
_entity.type
_entity.pdbx_description
1 polymer ?
#
loop_
_entity_poly.entity_id
_entity_poly.type
_entity_poly.pdbx_seq_one_letter_code
_entity_poly.pdbx_strand_id
1 'polypeptide(L)'
;MESLRPNRQLLNPKFEGYKLALDPLTLSSTRLLSSLNNVPLREESFSLQHIRAFGNHNHLVIDSWTDGGKTEVVYFVNENYEVQRAVVKDTDVSSIDTVFKTPAVEKTEESLNSTLFFPSQSLACLCDGSGKLYLLQTGDRIGDVSQNASWKVGSVYQFDQPSLILHAIQSPETGCVSCLLLSITENDASMSVKDAHNVHLELITFSQVNCSATGSISYSCEMLQQFRGHSAPVYAGIECGGTAILVASERPFSLVKGDSEEKPSGSFHSADDGMAEVKSRSSSAIVYKWSQDSEDVTVKFVLPDGTKKDDIACNVTADSVTFKLAKRFC
;
A
#
# COMPACT_ATOMS: atom_id res chain seq x y z
N MET A 1 7.86 2.76 -22.84
CA MET A 1 8.07 3.62 -21.66
C MET A 1 7.12 4.79 -21.81
N GLU A 2 5.94 4.71 -21.18
CA GLU A 2 4.96 5.78 -21.25
C GLU A 2 5.46 6.99 -20.46
N SER A 3 5.51 8.14 -21.12
CA SER A 3 5.99 9.38 -20.54
C SER A 3 4.93 9.95 -19.60
N LEU A 4 5.29 10.30 -18.37
CA LEU A 4 4.43 11.08 -17.44
C LEU A 4 4.14 12.51 -17.92
N ARG A 5 4.53 12.87 -19.15
CA ARG A 5 4.23 14.18 -19.74
C ARG A 5 2.72 14.28 -19.97
N PRO A 6 2.04 15.27 -19.35
CA PRO A 6 0.60 15.45 -19.54
C PRO A 6 0.27 15.62 -21.03
N ASN A 7 -0.69 14.85 -21.52
CA ASN A 7 -1.16 15.01 -22.89
C ASN A 7 -1.92 16.35 -23.00
N ARG A 8 -1.25 17.37 -23.56
CA ARG A 8 -1.81 18.73 -23.70
C ARG A 8 -3.07 18.79 -24.54
N GLN A 9 -3.33 17.80 -25.40
CA GLN A 9 -4.56 17.72 -26.18
C GLN A 9 -5.79 17.39 -25.31
N LEU A 10 -5.58 16.75 -24.15
CA LEU A 10 -6.63 16.45 -23.18
C LEU A 10 -6.86 17.60 -22.18
N LEU A 11 -6.00 18.62 -22.18
CA LEU A 11 -6.12 19.79 -21.32
C LEU A 11 -6.90 20.88 -22.05
N ASN A 12 -8.04 21.29 -21.49
CA ASN A 12 -8.78 22.43 -22.02
C ASN A 12 -8.03 23.73 -21.69
N PRO A 13 -7.47 24.47 -22.67
CA PRO A 13 -6.71 25.69 -22.43
C PRO A 13 -7.58 26.86 -21.94
N LYS A 14 -8.91 26.73 -22.04
CA LYS A 14 -9.90 27.68 -21.49
C LYS A 14 -10.52 27.18 -20.19
N PHE A 15 -9.89 26.22 -19.53
CA PHE A 15 -10.38 25.74 -18.24
C PHE A 15 -10.20 26.83 -17.19
N GLU A 16 -11.30 27.51 -16.86
CA GLU A 16 -11.38 28.58 -15.85
C GLU A 16 -11.49 28.04 -14.41
N GLY A 17 -11.41 26.71 -14.23
CA GLY A 17 -11.54 26.03 -12.93
C GLY A 17 -12.83 25.22 -12.78
N TYR A 18 -12.90 24.41 -11.73
CA TYR A 18 -14.13 23.76 -11.31
C TYR A 18 -14.99 24.76 -10.54
N LYS A 19 -16.25 24.93 -10.95
CA LYS A 19 -17.26 25.65 -10.16
C LYS A 19 -18.07 24.61 -9.42
N LEU A 20 -18.12 24.71 -8.09
CA LEU A 20 -19.04 23.90 -7.30
C LEU A 20 -20.46 24.22 -7.75
N ALA A 21 -21.23 23.19 -8.10
CA ALA A 21 -22.64 23.35 -8.38
C ALA A 21 -23.29 23.96 -7.11
N LEU A 22 -24.04 25.04 -7.29
CA LEU A 22 -24.80 25.69 -6.21
C LEU A 22 -26.12 24.95 -5.95
N ASP A 23 -26.46 23.98 -6.80
CA ASP A 23 -27.63 23.14 -6.62
C ASP A 23 -27.49 22.33 -5.33
N PRO A 24 -28.54 22.25 -4.50
CA PRO A 24 -28.49 21.47 -3.27
C PRO A 24 -28.24 19.99 -3.60
N LEU A 25 -27.26 19.40 -2.93
CA LEU A 25 -27.02 17.96 -3.02
C LEU A 25 -28.25 17.22 -2.50
N THR A 26 -28.75 16.28 -3.31
CA THR A 26 -29.82 15.40 -2.85
C THR A 26 -29.22 14.42 -1.85
N LEU A 27 -29.71 14.48 -0.60
CA LEU A 27 -29.24 13.62 0.48
C LEU A 27 -30.32 12.60 0.80
N SER A 28 -30.02 11.32 0.58
CA SER A 28 -30.80 10.20 1.12
C SER A 28 -30.10 9.64 2.35
N SER A 29 -30.87 9.22 3.33
CA SER A 29 -30.37 8.68 4.59
C SER A 29 -31.13 7.42 4.94
N THR A 30 -30.39 6.34 5.21
CA THR A 30 -30.97 5.07 5.64
C THR A 30 -30.45 4.71 7.01
N ARG A 31 -31.35 4.28 7.89
CA ARG A 31 -31.00 3.85 9.24
C ARG A 31 -30.40 2.45 9.22
N LEU A 32 -29.23 2.29 9.80
CA LEU A 32 -28.58 0.99 9.98
C LEU A 32 -29.21 0.23 11.16
N LEU A 33 -29.27 -1.10 11.05
CA LEU A 33 -29.73 -1.98 12.12
C LEU A 33 -28.70 -2.15 13.24
N SER A 34 -27.42 -2.08 12.88
CA SER A 34 -26.28 -2.13 13.80
C SER A 34 -25.36 -0.96 13.51
N SER A 35 -24.63 -0.53 14.53
CA SER A 35 -23.67 0.57 14.39
C SER A 35 -22.51 0.17 13.50
N LEU A 36 -21.79 1.16 12.96
CA LEU A 36 -20.53 0.93 12.25
C LEU A 36 -19.46 0.41 13.21
N ASN A 37 -18.51 -0.37 12.69
CA ASN A 37 -17.25 -0.62 13.37
C ASN A 37 -16.46 0.69 13.38
N ASN A 38 -16.66 1.50 14.41
CA ASN A 38 -15.93 2.73 14.63
C ASN A 38 -15.09 2.59 15.89
N VAL A 39 -13.78 2.45 15.69
CA VAL A 39 -12.78 2.42 16.73
C VAL A 39 -12.22 3.85 16.87
N PRO A 40 -12.60 4.60 17.91
CA PRO A 40 -12.13 5.95 18.10
C PRO A 40 -10.64 5.96 18.45
N LEU A 41 -9.93 6.98 18.00
CA LEU A 41 -8.57 7.23 18.47
C LEU A 41 -8.59 7.54 19.96
N ARG A 42 -7.82 6.79 20.74
CA ARG A 42 -7.67 7.00 22.18
C ARG A 42 -6.90 8.30 22.45
N GLU A 43 -7.24 8.99 23.53
CA GLU A 43 -6.53 10.21 23.97
C GLU A 43 -5.06 9.94 24.28
N GLU A 44 -4.76 8.75 24.81
CA GLU A 44 -3.40 8.33 25.19
C GLU A 44 -2.52 8.06 23.97
N SER A 45 -3.09 7.48 22.90
CA SER A 45 -2.41 7.22 21.61
C SER A 45 -2.61 8.37 20.61
N PHE A 46 -3.10 9.53 21.08
CA PHE A 46 -3.45 10.67 20.24
C PHE A 46 -2.18 11.41 19.76
N SER A 47 -1.52 10.83 18.76
CA SER A 47 -0.37 11.45 18.11
C SER A 47 -0.72 11.98 16.73
N LEU A 48 0.06 12.96 16.26
CA LEU A 48 -0.07 13.50 14.91
C LEU A 48 0.00 12.39 13.83
N GLN A 49 0.78 11.33 14.07
CA GLN A 49 0.91 10.22 13.14
C GLN A 49 -0.36 9.36 13.09
N HIS A 50 -0.96 9.08 14.25
CA HIS A 50 -2.24 8.37 14.33
C HIS A 50 -3.37 9.16 13.67
N ILE A 51 -3.46 10.48 13.91
CA ILE A 51 -4.49 11.33 13.27
C ILE A 51 -4.32 11.34 11.75
N ARG A 52 -3.09 11.46 11.26
CA ARG A 52 -2.81 11.45 9.80
C ARG A 52 -3.16 10.11 9.17
N ALA A 53 -2.83 9.00 9.84
CA ALA A 53 -3.08 7.66 9.31
C ALA A 53 -4.55 7.25 9.40
N PHE A 54 -5.24 7.62 10.48
CA PHE A 54 -6.50 7.00 10.89
C PHE A 54 -7.67 7.99 10.98
N GLY A 55 -7.41 9.29 11.02
CA GLY A 55 -8.44 10.33 11.15
C GLY A 55 -9.34 10.50 9.92
N ASN A 56 -8.87 10.08 8.74
CA ASN A 56 -9.62 10.16 7.48
C ASN A 56 -10.17 8.80 7.02
N HIS A 57 -10.43 7.89 7.95
CA HIS A 57 -10.95 6.57 7.61
C HIS A 57 -12.36 6.67 7.01
N ASN A 58 -12.55 6.08 5.83
CA ASN A 58 -13.86 5.96 5.20
C ASN A 58 -14.44 4.58 5.46
N HIS A 59 -15.55 4.52 6.21
CA HIS A 59 -16.24 3.26 6.52
C HIS A 59 -17.06 2.70 5.35
N LEU A 60 -17.31 3.50 4.31
CA LEU A 60 -18.02 3.08 3.11
C LEU A 60 -17.02 2.77 1.99
N VAL A 61 -17.09 1.54 1.49
CA VAL A 61 -16.25 1.04 0.40
C VAL A 61 -17.12 0.77 -0.81
N ILE A 62 -16.87 1.50 -1.90
CA ILE A 62 -17.56 1.32 -3.17
C ILE A 62 -16.92 0.14 -3.92
N ASP A 63 -17.73 -0.77 -4.44
CA ASP A 63 -17.23 -1.80 -5.35
C ASP A 63 -17.08 -1.23 -6.78
N SER A 64 -15.84 -0.90 -7.11
CA SER A 64 -15.46 -0.30 -8.40
C SER A 64 -15.61 -1.27 -9.59
N TRP A 65 -15.93 -2.54 -9.33
CA TRP A 65 -16.10 -3.56 -10.36
C TRP A 65 -17.55 -3.75 -10.83
N THR A 66 -18.50 -3.05 -10.22
CA THR A 66 -19.94 -3.17 -10.54
C THR A 66 -20.29 -2.66 -11.95
N ASP A 67 -21.44 -3.10 -12.50
CA ASP A 67 -21.90 -2.94 -13.90
C ASP A 67 -22.00 -1.48 -14.39
N GLY A 68 -20.85 -0.83 -14.63
CA GLY A 68 -20.74 0.46 -15.29
C GLY A 68 -21.56 1.60 -14.66
N GLY A 69 -21.87 1.48 -13.36
CA GLY A 69 -22.66 2.47 -12.61
C GLY A 69 -24.18 2.31 -12.69
N LYS A 70 -24.74 1.21 -13.22
CA LYS A 70 -26.21 1.00 -13.22
C LYS A 70 -26.80 0.69 -11.85
N THR A 71 -26.01 0.08 -10.98
CA THR A 71 -26.40 -0.22 -9.60
C THR A 71 -25.17 0.01 -8.75
N GLU A 72 -25.30 0.88 -7.75
CA GLU A 72 -24.22 1.16 -6.84
C GLU A 72 -24.29 0.18 -5.67
N VAL A 73 -23.22 -0.57 -5.46
CA VAL A 73 -23.10 -1.47 -4.32
C VAL A 73 -21.98 -0.94 -3.43
N VAL A 74 -22.34 -0.68 -2.18
CA VAL A 74 -21.40 -0.18 -1.17
C VAL A 74 -21.33 -1.17 -0.01
N TYR A 75 -20.15 -1.23 0.60
CA TYR A 75 -19.84 -2.16 1.66
C TYR A 75 -19.34 -1.41 2.88
N PHE A 76 -19.64 -1.93 4.07
CA PHE A 76 -19.12 -1.42 5.33
C PHE A 76 -19.00 -2.54 6.35
N VAL A 77 -18.24 -2.32 7.41
CA VAL A 77 -18.11 -3.27 8.52
C VAL A 77 -18.91 -2.75 9.71
N ASN A 78 -19.79 -3.57 10.27
CA ASN A 78 -20.57 -3.20 11.45
C ASN A 78 -19.84 -3.52 12.77
N GLU A 79 -20.39 -3.07 13.90
CA GLU A 79 -19.84 -3.30 15.24
C GLU A 79 -19.66 -4.78 15.63
N ASN A 80 -20.35 -5.69 14.93
CA ASN A 80 -20.26 -7.13 15.08
C ASN A 80 -19.18 -7.78 14.18
N TYR A 81 -18.35 -6.98 13.50
CA TYR A 81 -17.33 -7.40 12.53
C TYR A 81 -17.91 -8.23 11.38
N GLU A 82 -19.10 -7.83 10.95
CA GLU A 82 -19.77 -8.37 9.78
C GLU A 82 -19.63 -7.37 8.63
N VAL A 83 -19.22 -7.88 7.47
CA VAL A 83 -19.24 -7.10 6.23
C VAL A 83 -20.69 -7.04 5.76
N GLN A 84 -21.23 -5.83 5.77
CA GLN A 84 -22.54 -5.48 5.28
C GLN A 84 -22.42 -5.01 3.84
N ARG A 85 -23.34 -5.48 3.00
CA ARG A 85 -23.53 -5.03 1.63
C ARG A 85 -24.81 -4.21 1.57
N ALA A 86 -24.74 -3.00 1.04
CA ALA A 86 -25.89 -2.16 0.76
C ALA A 86 -26.02 -1.94 -0.76
N VAL A 87 -27.22 -2.22 -1.29
CA VAL A 87 -27.53 -2.03 -2.71
C VAL A 87 -28.32 -0.74 -2.88
N VAL A 88 -27.73 0.23 -3.57
CA VAL A 88 -28.32 1.54 -3.85
C VAL A 88 -28.93 1.53 -5.25
N LYS A 89 -30.20 1.92 -5.34
CA LYS A 89 -30.94 2.08 -6.60
C LYS A 89 -31.44 3.50 -6.67
N ASP A 90 -31.10 4.19 -7.76
CA ASP A 90 -31.32 5.63 -7.94
C ASP A 90 -30.67 6.45 -6.82
N THR A 91 -31.41 6.74 -5.76
CA THR A 91 -30.92 7.48 -4.59
C THR A 91 -31.15 6.75 -3.26
N ASP A 92 -31.80 5.59 -3.27
CA ASP A 92 -32.25 4.92 -2.06
C ASP A 92 -31.57 3.56 -1.85
N VAL A 93 -31.31 3.25 -0.58
CA VAL A 93 -30.80 1.94 -0.18
C VAL A 93 -31.94 0.93 -0.24
N SER A 94 -31.89 0.06 -1.23
CA SER A 94 -32.94 -0.94 -1.48
C SER A 94 -32.85 -2.16 -0.56
N SER A 95 -31.64 -2.56 -0.16
CA SER A 95 -31.41 -3.67 0.76
C SER A 95 -30.07 -3.55 1.45
N ILE A 96 -29.98 -4.11 2.66
CA ILE A 96 -28.73 -4.30 3.41
C ILE A 96 -28.69 -5.76 3.88
N ASP A 97 -27.61 -6.47 3.57
CA ASP A 97 -27.42 -7.87 3.95
C ASP A 97 -25.97 -8.18 4.36
N THR A 98 -25.81 -9.14 5.26
CA THR A 98 -24.50 -9.61 5.72
C THR A 98 -23.90 -10.60 4.72
N VAL A 99 -22.74 -10.28 4.14
CA VAL A 99 -22.04 -11.16 3.20
C VAL A 99 -20.89 -11.93 3.85
N PHE A 100 -20.36 -11.46 4.97
CA PHE A 100 -19.27 -12.13 5.69
C PHE A 100 -19.31 -11.80 7.18
N LYS A 101 -18.92 -12.76 8.03
CA LYS A 101 -18.73 -12.57 9.47
C LYS A 101 -17.33 -12.99 9.86
N THR A 102 -16.59 -12.09 10.51
CA THR A 102 -15.23 -12.37 10.98
C THR A 102 -15.27 -13.40 12.12
N PRO A 103 -14.62 -14.59 12.01
CA PRO A 103 -14.85 -15.70 12.94
C PRO A 103 -14.41 -15.45 14.39
N ALA A 104 -13.36 -14.67 14.61
CA ALA A 104 -12.84 -14.37 15.95
C ALA A 104 -11.98 -13.10 15.89
N VAL A 105 -12.54 -12.00 16.41
CA VAL A 105 -11.82 -10.73 16.57
C VAL A 105 -11.41 -10.58 18.02
N GLU A 106 -10.09 -10.61 18.23
CA GLU A 106 -9.49 -10.36 19.54
C GLU A 106 -9.26 -8.87 19.67
N LYS A 107 -10.23 -8.17 20.26
CA LYS A 107 -10.08 -6.74 20.51
C LYS A 107 -8.96 -6.54 21.52
N THR A 108 -7.88 -5.93 21.06
CA THR A 108 -6.89 -5.29 21.92
C THR A 108 -7.27 -3.81 22.07
N GLU A 109 -6.76 -3.15 23.10
CA GLU A 109 -6.99 -1.70 23.23
C GLU A 109 -6.39 -0.93 22.04
N GLU A 110 -5.36 -1.49 21.40
CA GLU A 110 -4.65 -0.93 20.24
C GLU A 110 -5.33 -1.22 18.90
N SER A 111 -6.51 -1.85 18.90
CA SER A 111 -7.24 -2.15 17.66
C SER A 111 -7.48 -0.89 16.85
N LEU A 112 -7.39 -1.01 15.53
CA LEU A 112 -7.75 0.01 14.56
C LEU A 112 -9.10 -0.32 13.92
N ASN A 113 -9.61 0.60 13.10
CA ASN A 113 -10.80 0.35 12.29
C ASN A 113 -10.56 -0.80 11.31
N SER A 114 -11.58 -1.63 11.06
CA SER A 114 -11.47 -2.62 9.97
C SER A 114 -11.37 -1.92 8.61
N THR A 115 -10.56 -2.45 7.70
CA THR A 115 -10.42 -1.92 6.33
C THR A 115 -10.73 -2.99 5.29
N LEU A 116 -11.45 -2.61 4.24
CA LEU A 116 -11.88 -3.49 3.17
C LEU A 116 -11.42 -2.94 1.82
N PHE A 117 -10.87 -3.81 0.97
CA PHE A 117 -10.42 -3.45 -0.38
C PHE A 117 -10.81 -4.53 -1.40
N PHE A 118 -11.09 -4.13 -2.63
CA PHE A 118 -11.48 -5.04 -3.72
C PHE A 118 -10.38 -5.15 -4.78
N PRO A 119 -9.39 -6.05 -4.61
CA PRO A 119 -8.29 -6.20 -5.56
C PRO A 119 -8.71 -6.70 -6.94
N SER A 120 -9.88 -7.35 -7.04
CA SER A 120 -10.48 -7.82 -8.30
C SER A 120 -11.98 -8.06 -8.18
N GLN A 121 -12.63 -8.46 -9.28
CA GLN A 121 -14.08 -8.71 -9.36
C GLN A 121 -14.58 -9.84 -8.44
N SER A 122 -13.69 -10.74 -8.02
CA SER A 122 -14.06 -11.95 -7.27
C SER A 122 -13.36 -12.12 -5.93
N LEU A 123 -12.45 -11.21 -5.59
CA LEU A 123 -11.70 -11.23 -4.33
C LEU A 123 -11.92 -9.94 -3.52
N ALA A 124 -11.84 -10.06 -2.21
CA ALA A 124 -11.80 -8.94 -1.27
C ALA A 124 -10.70 -9.18 -0.23
N CYS A 125 -10.04 -8.10 0.19
CA CYS A 125 -9.08 -8.09 1.28
C CYS A 125 -9.71 -7.36 2.47
N LEU A 126 -9.81 -8.03 3.61
CA LEU A 126 -10.35 -7.47 4.84
C LEU A 126 -9.26 -7.51 5.92
N CYS A 127 -8.87 -6.37 6.46
CA CYS A 127 -8.09 -6.31 7.68
C CYS A 127 -9.04 -6.02 8.86
N ASP A 128 -8.93 -6.81 9.92
CA ASP A 128 -9.78 -6.66 11.11
C ASP A 128 -9.39 -5.45 11.98
N GLY A 129 -8.20 -4.88 11.75
CA GLY A 129 -7.64 -3.79 12.53
C GLY A 129 -6.94 -4.26 13.82
N SER A 130 -6.95 -5.55 14.13
CA SER A 130 -6.38 -6.13 15.36
C SER A 130 -5.24 -7.13 15.13
N GLY A 131 -4.87 -7.43 13.88
CA GLY A 131 -3.74 -8.33 13.60
C GLY A 131 -3.96 -9.35 12.50
N LYS A 132 -5.13 -9.38 11.85
CA LYS A 132 -5.46 -10.41 10.86
C LYS A 132 -5.91 -9.78 9.53
N LEU A 133 -5.29 -10.23 8.45
CA LEU A 133 -5.66 -9.94 7.07
C LEU A 133 -6.29 -11.17 6.43
N TYR A 134 -7.54 -11.03 6.01
CA TYR A 134 -8.32 -12.06 5.36
C TYR A 134 -8.33 -11.81 3.85
N LEU A 135 -7.97 -12.84 3.07
CA LEU A 135 -8.31 -12.90 1.65
C LEU A 135 -9.64 -13.65 1.51
N LEU A 136 -10.66 -12.95 1.04
CA LEU A 136 -12.02 -13.44 0.90
C LEU A 136 -12.35 -13.73 -0.56
N GLN A 137 -12.90 -14.90 -0.80
CA GLN A 137 -13.51 -15.29 -2.07
C GLN A 137 -14.96 -14.82 -2.06
N THR A 138 -15.26 -13.86 -2.91
CA THR A 138 -16.57 -13.20 -2.95
C THR A 138 -17.52 -13.82 -3.99
N GLY A 139 -17.01 -14.70 -4.85
CA GLY A 139 -17.76 -15.22 -6.01
C GLY A 139 -17.84 -14.16 -7.12
N ASP A 140 -18.88 -14.25 -7.94
CA ASP A 140 -19.17 -13.23 -8.96
C ASP A 140 -19.94 -12.06 -8.30
N ARG A 141 -19.29 -10.90 -8.12
CA ARG A 141 -19.95 -9.72 -7.57
C ARG A 141 -20.73 -8.90 -8.58
N ILE A 142 -20.50 -9.13 -9.87
CA ILE A 142 -21.14 -8.38 -10.97
C ILE A 142 -22.39 -9.12 -11.45
N GLY A 143 -22.36 -10.44 -11.40
CA GLY A 143 -23.47 -11.32 -11.77
C GLY A 143 -24.58 -11.38 -10.72
N ASP A 144 -25.12 -12.59 -10.53
CA ASP A 144 -26.29 -12.79 -9.67
C ASP A 144 -25.95 -12.60 -8.19
N VAL A 145 -26.53 -11.54 -7.60
CA VAL A 145 -26.40 -11.14 -6.18
C VAL A 145 -26.86 -12.25 -5.20
N SER A 146 -27.61 -13.25 -5.66
CA SER A 146 -27.96 -14.42 -4.85
C SER A 146 -26.80 -15.42 -4.71
N GLN A 147 -25.85 -15.46 -5.65
CA GLN A 147 -24.72 -16.39 -5.65
C GLN A 147 -23.53 -15.94 -4.79
N ASN A 148 -23.49 -14.65 -4.41
CA ASN A 148 -22.46 -14.05 -3.55
C ASN A 148 -22.98 -13.66 -2.16
N ALA A 149 -24.09 -14.27 -1.72
CA ALA A 149 -24.71 -14.00 -0.42
C ALA A 149 -23.83 -14.38 0.79
N SER A 150 -22.80 -15.21 0.60
CA SER A 150 -21.86 -15.58 1.65
C SER A 150 -20.45 -15.75 1.09
N TRP A 151 -19.54 -14.87 1.51
CA TRP A 151 -18.14 -14.91 1.14
C TRP A 151 -17.39 -15.97 1.94
N LYS A 152 -16.37 -16.57 1.32
CA LYS A 152 -15.56 -17.64 1.91
C LYS A 152 -14.15 -17.16 2.20
N VAL A 153 -13.57 -17.64 3.29
CA VAL A 153 -12.15 -17.37 3.59
C VAL A 153 -11.28 -18.20 2.65
N GLY A 154 -10.47 -17.54 1.83
CA GLY A 154 -9.46 -18.18 0.98
C GLY A 154 -8.14 -18.37 1.70
N SER A 155 -7.74 -17.38 2.52
CA SER A 155 -6.56 -17.45 3.38
C SER A 155 -6.63 -16.37 4.48
N VAL A 156 -5.86 -16.56 5.55
CA VAL A 156 -5.71 -15.60 6.64
C VAL A 156 -4.23 -15.44 6.93
N TYR A 157 -3.77 -14.19 6.97
CA TYR A 157 -2.44 -13.82 7.39
C TYR A 157 -2.52 -13.11 8.73
N GLN A 158 -1.71 -13.55 9.69
CA GLN A 158 -1.64 -12.95 11.01
C GLN A 158 -0.30 -12.22 11.17
N PHE A 159 -0.36 -11.04 11.76
CA PHE A 159 0.79 -10.20 12.05
C PHE A 159 0.69 -9.69 13.49
N ASP A 160 1.83 -9.25 14.02
CA ASP A 160 1.98 -8.99 15.46
C ASP A 160 1.41 -7.64 15.91
N GLN A 161 1.04 -6.76 14.97
CA GLN A 161 0.71 -5.35 15.25
C GLN A 161 -0.55 -4.88 14.52
N PRO A 162 -1.45 -4.12 15.18
CA PRO A 162 -2.60 -3.51 14.52
C PRO A 162 -2.22 -2.79 13.22
N SER A 163 -2.91 -3.10 12.13
CA SER A 163 -2.59 -2.60 10.80
C SER A 163 -3.84 -2.30 10.00
N LEU A 164 -3.71 -1.48 8.96
CA LEU A 164 -4.77 -1.17 7.99
C LEU A 164 -4.31 -1.45 6.56
N ILE A 165 -5.24 -1.76 5.66
CA ILE A 165 -4.97 -1.83 4.23
C ILE A 165 -4.96 -0.40 3.66
N LEU A 166 -3.83 0.00 3.06
CA LEU A 166 -3.75 1.23 2.25
C LEU A 166 -4.16 0.98 0.79
N HIS A 167 -3.79 -0.17 0.25
CA HIS A 167 -4.09 -0.54 -1.13
C HIS A 167 -4.00 -2.05 -1.32
N ALA A 168 -4.80 -2.60 -2.23
CA ALA A 168 -4.65 -3.98 -2.67
C ALA A 168 -4.96 -4.14 -4.16
N ILE A 169 -4.21 -4.99 -4.86
CA ILE A 169 -4.42 -5.28 -6.28
C ILE A 169 -4.24 -6.76 -6.57
N GLN A 170 -4.93 -7.26 -7.60
CA GLN A 170 -4.62 -8.56 -8.19
C GLN A 170 -3.77 -8.36 -9.44
N SER A 171 -2.63 -9.05 -9.52
CA SER A 171 -1.82 -9.11 -10.74
C SER A 171 -2.58 -9.84 -11.84
N PRO A 172 -2.83 -9.22 -13.01
CA PRO A 172 -3.45 -9.89 -14.15
C PRO A 172 -2.60 -11.04 -14.71
N GLU A 173 -1.28 -10.97 -14.53
CA GLU A 173 -0.33 -11.93 -15.08
C GLU A 173 -0.24 -13.20 -14.22
N THR A 174 -0.11 -13.04 -12.90
CA THR A 174 0.11 -14.16 -11.98
C THR A 174 -1.14 -14.58 -11.22
N GLY A 175 -2.17 -13.72 -11.18
CA GLY A 175 -3.34 -13.90 -10.33
C GLY A 175 -3.08 -13.68 -8.83
N CYS A 176 -1.83 -13.38 -8.44
CA CYS A 176 -1.48 -13.09 -7.06
C CYS A 176 -2.13 -11.80 -6.59
N VAL A 177 -2.52 -11.75 -5.31
CA VAL A 177 -3.07 -10.54 -4.68
C VAL A 177 -2.02 -9.93 -3.79
N SER A 178 -1.66 -8.68 -4.03
CA SER A 178 -0.74 -7.93 -3.17
C SER A 178 -1.50 -6.90 -2.35
N CYS A 179 -1.18 -6.82 -1.06
CA CYS A 179 -1.75 -5.87 -0.10
C CYS A 179 -0.62 -5.03 0.49
N LEU A 180 -0.81 -3.71 0.50
CA LEU A 180 0.05 -2.77 1.20
C LEU A 180 -0.60 -2.39 2.53
N LEU A 181 0.03 -2.78 3.63
CA LEU A 181 -0.44 -2.49 4.97
C LEU A 181 0.34 -1.33 5.60
N LEU A 182 -0.32 -0.60 6.50
CA LEU A 182 0.28 0.41 7.37
C LEU A 182 0.08 0.02 8.83
N SER A 183 1.15 0.04 9.61
CA SER A 183 1.12 -0.03 11.07
C SER A 183 1.90 1.13 11.67
N ILE A 184 1.43 1.60 12.82
CA ILE A 184 2.07 2.63 13.63
C ILE A 184 2.11 2.10 15.05
N THR A 185 3.31 1.96 15.60
CA THR A 185 3.51 1.55 16.99
C THR A 185 4.26 2.63 17.73
N GLU A 186 3.98 2.76 19.03
CA GLU A 186 4.75 3.64 19.91
C GLU A 186 6.15 3.04 20.13
N ASN A 187 7.12 3.92 20.29
CA ASN A 187 8.51 3.55 20.54
C ASN A 187 8.89 3.95 21.97
N ASP A 188 8.50 3.12 22.92
CA ASP A 188 8.71 3.34 24.36
C ASP A 188 10.18 3.51 24.74
N ALA A 189 11.09 2.96 23.93
CA ALA A 189 12.53 3.07 24.15
C ALA A 189 13.10 4.45 23.74
N SER A 190 12.34 5.28 23.05
CA SER A 190 12.83 6.56 22.54
C SER A 190 12.55 7.70 23.52
N MET A 191 13.58 8.50 23.79
CA MET A 191 13.45 9.75 24.55
C MET A 191 13.20 10.98 23.63
N SER A 192 13.13 10.75 22.32
CA SER A 192 13.02 11.77 21.28
C SER A 192 11.62 11.78 20.70
N VAL A 193 10.96 12.95 20.71
CA VAL A 193 9.63 13.12 20.09
C VAL A 193 9.62 12.74 18.60
N LYS A 194 10.77 12.87 17.92
CA LYS A 194 10.90 12.53 16.49
C LYS A 194 10.92 11.03 16.23
N ASP A 195 11.29 10.24 17.23
CA ASP A 195 11.46 8.78 17.14
C ASP A 195 10.43 8.04 17.99
N ALA A 196 9.44 8.77 18.54
CA ALA A 196 8.38 8.27 19.42
C ALA A 196 7.45 7.26 18.77
N HIS A 197 7.48 7.15 17.44
CA HIS A 197 6.64 6.21 16.68
C HIS A 197 7.48 5.46 15.66
N ASN A 198 7.19 4.17 15.51
CA ASN A 198 7.63 3.36 14.40
C ASN A 198 6.50 3.26 13.39
N VAL A 199 6.75 3.76 12.18
CA VAL A 199 5.81 3.67 11.06
C VAL A 199 6.31 2.62 10.10
N HIS A 200 5.50 1.59 9.85
CA HIS A 200 5.85 0.50 8.96
C HIS A 200 4.88 0.37 7.79
N LEU A 201 5.43 0.10 6.62
CA LEU A 201 4.68 -0.40 5.48
C LEU A 201 5.06 -1.85 5.24
N GLU A 202 4.07 -2.72 5.06
CA GLU A 202 4.29 -4.13 4.73
C GLU A 202 3.61 -4.47 3.42
N LEU A 203 4.39 -4.99 2.47
CA LEU A 203 3.88 -5.56 1.24
C LEU A 203 3.72 -7.07 1.44
N ILE A 204 2.47 -7.52 1.47
CA ILE A 204 2.11 -8.92 1.61
C ILE A 204 1.53 -9.41 0.30
N THR A 205 1.82 -10.65 -0.07
CA THR A 205 1.28 -11.28 -1.27
C THR A 205 0.63 -12.61 -0.96
N PHE A 206 -0.55 -12.82 -1.54
CA PHE A 206 -1.26 -14.08 -1.59
C PHE A 206 -1.06 -14.73 -2.96
N SER A 207 -0.60 -15.96 -2.97
CA SER A 207 -0.36 -16.75 -4.18
C SER A 207 -1.26 -17.97 -4.18
N GLN A 208 -1.94 -18.22 -5.30
CA GLN A 208 -2.83 -19.37 -5.40
C GLN A 208 -2.05 -20.68 -5.30
N VAL A 209 -2.53 -21.59 -4.45
CA VAL A 209 -2.00 -22.94 -4.32
C VAL A 209 -3.04 -23.90 -4.91
N ASN A 210 -2.62 -24.67 -5.92
CA ASN A 210 -3.51 -25.64 -6.54
C ASN A 210 -3.67 -26.87 -5.65
N CYS A 211 -4.72 -26.90 -4.83
CA CYS A 211 -5.12 -28.08 -4.07
C CYS A 211 -5.96 -29.03 -4.94
N SER A 212 -5.31 -30.01 -5.57
CA SER A 212 -5.97 -31.01 -6.43
C SER A 212 -6.94 -31.95 -5.68
N ALA A 213 -6.92 -31.97 -4.35
CA ALA A 213 -7.64 -32.96 -3.54
C ALA A 213 -9.07 -32.55 -3.14
N THR A 214 -9.40 -31.25 -3.11
CA THR A 214 -10.69 -30.76 -2.56
C THR A 214 -11.47 -29.87 -3.52
N GLY A 215 -10.92 -29.52 -4.68
CA GLY A 215 -11.53 -28.55 -5.61
C GLY A 215 -11.66 -27.13 -5.05
N SER A 216 -11.14 -26.89 -3.83
CA SER A 216 -11.15 -25.58 -3.17
C SER A 216 -9.87 -24.81 -3.53
N ILE A 217 -10.03 -23.58 -3.99
CA ILE A 217 -8.92 -22.66 -4.18
C ILE A 217 -8.39 -22.26 -2.80
N SER A 218 -7.11 -22.49 -2.54
CA SER A 218 -6.41 -22.00 -1.35
C SER A 218 -5.31 -21.02 -1.78
N TYR A 219 -4.85 -20.20 -0.83
CA TYR A 219 -3.76 -19.26 -1.07
C TYR A 219 -2.67 -19.42 -0.01
N SER A 220 -1.42 -19.50 -0.43
CA SER A 220 -0.29 -19.21 0.43
C SER A 220 -0.18 -17.70 0.63
N CYS A 221 0.41 -17.29 1.73
CA CYS A 221 0.62 -15.88 2.04
C CYS A 221 2.03 -15.66 2.58
N GLU A 222 2.69 -14.61 2.11
CA GLU A 222 4.01 -14.20 2.58
C GLU A 222 4.15 -12.68 2.61
N MET A 223 4.94 -12.18 3.57
CA MET A 223 5.39 -10.79 3.57
C MET A 223 6.62 -10.69 2.68
N LEU A 224 6.50 -9.95 1.59
CA LEU A 224 7.57 -9.76 0.61
C LEU A 224 8.56 -8.71 1.09
N GLN A 225 8.05 -7.57 1.55
CA GLN A 225 8.87 -6.42 1.90
C GLN A 225 8.28 -5.68 3.09
N GLN A 226 9.17 -5.21 3.97
CA GLN A 226 8.85 -4.32 5.08
C GLN A 226 9.68 -3.06 4.96
N PHE A 227 9.02 -1.91 5.05
CA PHE A 227 9.65 -0.59 4.99
C PHE A 227 9.41 0.16 6.29
N ARG A 228 10.37 0.98 6.72
CA ARG A 228 10.26 1.86 7.89
C ARG A 228 10.27 3.31 7.44
N GLY A 229 9.33 4.08 7.97
CA GLY A 229 9.21 5.52 7.75
C GLY A 229 9.28 6.30 9.06
N HIS A 230 9.35 7.62 8.92
CA HIS A 230 9.33 8.56 10.05
C HIS A 230 7.92 9.11 10.32
N SER A 231 7.02 8.98 9.35
CA SER A 231 5.67 9.54 9.41
C SER A 231 4.70 8.69 8.61
N ALA A 232 3.43 8.73 8.97
CA ALA A 232 2.35 8.19 8.16
C ALA A 232 2.43 8.77 6.73
N PRO A 233 2.25 7.94 5.69
CA PRO A 233 2.22 8.44 4.32
C PRO A 233 0.97 9.29 4.09
N VAL A 234 1.09 10.32 3.26
CA VAL A 234 -0.05 11.08 2.73
C VAL A 234 -0.81 10.22 1.72
N TYR A 235 -0.07 9.41 0.96
CA TYR A 235 -0.61 8.43 0.04
C TYR A 235 0.38 7.27 -0.08
N ALA A 236 -0.13 6.04 -0.13
CA ALA A 236 0.65 4.92 -0.59
C ALA A 236 -0.22 3.98 -1.42
N GLY A 237 0.33 3.45 -2.50
CA GLY A 237 -0.39 2.61 -3.43
C GLY A 237 0.54 1.66 -4.16
N ILE A 238 -0.03 0.56 -4.65
CA ILE A 238 0.67 -0.39 -5.51
C ILE A 238 0.37 0.02 -6.95
N GLU A 239 1.42 0.15 -7.76
CA GLU A 239 1.31 0.44 -9.19
C GLU A 239 0.50 -0.66 -9.92
N CYS A 240 -0.22 -0.33 -10.98
CA CYS A 240 -1.18 -1.25 -11.63
C CYS A 240 -0.56 -2.57 -12.12
N GLY A 241 0.74 -2.59 -12.45
CA GLY A 241 1.49 -3.80 -12.78
C GLY A 241 2.01 -4.60 -11.59
N GLY A 242 1.88 -4.09 -10.36
CA GLY A 242 2.41 -4.72 -9.14
C GLY A 242 3.93 -4.70 -9.04
N THR A 243 4.60 -3.88 -9.86
CA THR A 243 6.06 -3.86 -9.94
C THR A 243 6.71 -2.82 -9.03
N ALA A 244 5.91 -1.86 -8.56
CA ALA A 244 6.39 -0.78 -7.71
C ALA A 244 5.33 -0.36 -6.67
N ILE A 245 5.81 0.21 -5.58
CA ILE A 245 4.98 0.91 -4.59
C ILE A 245 5.25 2.42 -4.76
N LEU A 246 4.18 3.19 -4.85
CA LEU A 246 4.22 4.65 -4.85
C LEU A 246 3.94 5.11 -3.42
N VAL A 247 4.86 5.90 -2.83
CA VAL A 247 4.69 6.47 -1.49
C VAL A 247 4.93 7.96 -1.55
N ALA A 248 3.92 8.73 -1.12
CA ALA A 248 4.04 10.16 -0.88
C ALA A 248 4.08 10.41 0.62
N SER A 249 5.21 10.88 1.13
CA SER A 249 5.45 11.13 2.55
C SER A 249 6.42 12.30 2.73
N GLU A 250 6.44 12.90 3.92
CA GLU A 250 7.36 14.01 4.23
C GLU A 250 8.84 13.57 4.17
N ARG A 251 9.09 12.29 4.46
CA ARG A 251 10.41 11.66 4.42
C ARG A 251 10.34 10.30 3.76
N PRO A 252 11.41 9.87 3.08
CA PRO A 252 11.44 8.56 2.43
C PRO A 252 11.32 7.42 3.45
N PHE A 253 10.74 6.32 2.97
CA PHE A 253 10.76 5.03 3.65
C PHE A 253 12.04 4.26 3.28
N SER A 254 12.58 3.49 4.22
CA SER A 254 13.73 2.61 4.01
C SER A 254 13.32 1.14 4.11
N LEU A 255 13.85 0.30 3.21
CA LEU A 255 13.62 -1.15 3.26
C LEU A 255 14.32 -1.76 4.49
N VAL A 256 13.58 -2.57 5.25
CA VAL A 256 14.04 -3.26 6.47
C VAL A 256 14.16 -4.76 6.25
N LYS A 257 13.17 -5.37 5.58
CA LYS A 257 13.14 -6.80 5.23
C LYS A 257 12.67 -6.97 3.80
N GLY A 258 13.26 -7.92 3.07
CA GLY A 258 12.88 -8.30 1.71
C GLY A 258 14.01 -9.02 0.99
N ASP A 259 13.70 -9.76 -0.07
CA ASP A 259 14.63 -10.62 -0.82
C ASP A 259 15.55 -9.84 -1.77
N SER A 260 16.03 -8.68 -1.31
CA SER A 260 17.07 -7.91 -1.99
C SER A 260 18.43 -8.28 -1.38
N GLU A 261 19.31 -8.89 -2.17
CA GLU A 261 20.74 -9.00 -1.85
C GLU A 261 21.42 -7.63 -1.65
N GLU A 262 20.71 -6.53 -1.91
CA GLU A 262 21.11 -5.18 -1.57
C GLU A 262 20.53 -4.76 -0.20
N LYS A 263 21.25 -5.10 0.87
CA LYS A 263 21.10 -4.34 2.13
C LYS A 263 21.36 -2.86 1.83
N PRO A 264 20.52 -1.92 2.30
CA PRO A 264 20.88 -0.52 2.27
C PRO A 264 22.07 -0.30 3.22
N SER A 265 23.29 -0.34 2.68
CA SER A 265 24.47 0.13 3.40
C SER A 265 24.39 1.66 3.46
N GLY A 266 23.80 2.14 4.53
CA GLY A 266 23.65 3.55 4.83
C GLY A 266 22.97 3.70 6.17
N SER A 267 23.66 3.32 7.25
CA SER A 267 23.40 3.91 8.55
C SER A 267 23.52 5.43 8.39
N PHE A 268 22.40 6.15 8.57
CA PHE A 268 22.47 7.58 8.84
C PHE A 268 23.00 7.73 10.27
N HIS A 269 24.33 7.66 10.41
CA HIS A 269 24.98 8.13 11.61
C HIS A 269 24.77 9.63 11.67
N SER A 270 23.95 10.06 12.64
CA SER A 270 24.27 11.24 13.43
C SER A 270 25.77 11.16 13.77
N ALA A 271 26.50 12.21 13.46
CA ALA A 271 27.93 12.28 13.72
C ALA A 271 28.22 12.00 15.21
N ASP A 272 28.74 10.81 15.53
CA ASP A 272 29.90 10.62 16.39
C ASP A 272 30.39 9.16 16.37
N ASP A 273 31.69 9.02 16.51
CA ASP A 273 32.49 7.86 16.92
C ASP A 273 32.80 6.65 15.99
N GLY A 274 34.12 6.34 15.94
CA GLY A 274 34.63 4.96 16.01
C GLY A 274 34.99 4.22 14.71
N MET A 275 36.27 4.28 14.34
CA MET A 275 36.91 3.55 13.23
C MET A 275 36.98 2.02 13.44
N ALA A 276 36.65 1.22 12.42
CA ALA A 276 37.23 -0.12 12.20
C ALA A 276 37.07 -0.61 10.74
N GLU A 277 38.20 -0.97 10.11
CA GLU A 277 38.29 -1.55 8.76
C GLU A 277 37.93 -3.04 8.73
N VAL A 278 37.25 -3.50 7.66
CA VAL A 278 37.41 -4.85 7.12
C VAL A 278 37.39 -4.80 5.59
N LYS A 279 38.48 -5.29 4.97
CA LYS A 279 38.64 -5.48 3.52
C LYS A 279 37.99 -6.79 3.08
N SER A 280 37.21 -6.77 2.01
CA SER A 280 37.06 -7.94 1.12
C SER A 280 36.86 -7.48 -0.33
N ARG A 281 37.71 -8.03 -1.20
CA ARG A 281 37.69 -7.86 -2.67
C ARG A 281 36.78 -8.94 -3.27
N SER A 282 35.82 -8.55 -4.09
CA SER A 282 35.37 -9.32 -5.25
C SER A 282 34.62 -8.41 -6.24
N SER A 283 34.66 -8.82 -7.52
CA SER A 283 34.42 -8.05 -8.75
C SER A 283 33.24 -7.08 -8.74
N SER A 284 33.55 -5.79 -8.88
CA SER A 284 32.59 -4.68 -8.82
C SER A 284 31.69 -4.61 -10.05
N ALA A 285 30.43 -4.99 -9.90
CA ALA A 285 29.35 -4.33 -10.62
C ALA A 285 29.43 -2.84 -10.29
N ILE A 286 29.49 -1.97 -11.30
CA ILE A 286 29.59 -0.52 -11.07
C ILE A 286 28.26 -0.04 -10.51
N VAL A 287 28.22 0.17 -9.20
CA VAL A 287 27.09 0.78 -8.50
C VAL A 287 27.11 2.28 -8.81
N TYR A 288 26.04 2.80 -9.42
CA TYR A 288 25.80 4.22 -9.57
C TYR A 288 24.57 4.64 -8.76
N LYS A 289 24.59 5.86 -8.23
CA LYS A 289 23.45 6.50 -7.57
C LYS A 289 22.96 7.65 -8.44
N TRP A 290 21.67 7.89 -8.51
CA TRP A 290 21.14 9.05 -9.23
C TRP A 290 20.09 9.80 -8.41
N SER A 291 19.94 11.08 -8.69
CA SER A 291 18.92 11.97 -8.12
C SER A 291 18.51 12.99 -9.17
N GLN A 292 17.30 13.54 -9.08
CA GLN A 292 16.84 14.63 -9.94
C GLN A 292 16.08 15.69 -9.14
N ASP A 293 16.10 16.91 -9.64
CA ASP A 293 15.21 17.99 -9.21
C ASP A 293 14.45 18.57 -10.42
N SER A 294 13.89 19.78 -10.30
CA SER A 294 13.13 20.42 -11.39
C SER A 294 13.98 20.84 -12.58
N GLU A 295 15.31 20.89 -12.43
CA GLU A 295 16.23 21.45 -13.42
C GLU A 295 17.24 20.40 -13.91
N ASP A 296 17.74 19.53 -13.02
CA ASP A 296 18.87 18.66 -13.31
C ASP A 296 18.68 17.18 -12.95
N VAL A 297 19.40 16.31 -13.65
CA VAL A 297 19.61 14.89 -13.31
C VAL A 297 21.08 14.69 -12.93
N THR A 298 21.34 14.26 -11.71
CA THR A 298 22.68 14.00 -11.18
C THR A 298 22.91 12.49 -11.08
N VAL A 299 23.99 12.00 -11.72
CA VAL A 299 24.43 10.59 -11.62
C VAL A 299 25.82 10.53 -10.99
N LYS A 300 25.97 9.75 -9.91
CA LYS A 300 27.20 9.58 -9.12
C LYS A 300 27.69 8.15 -9.24
N PHE A 301 28.89 7.96 -9.77
CA PHE A 301 29.57 6.67 -9.88
C PHE A 301 30.57 6.50 -8.74
N VAL A 302 30.62 5.32 -8.11
CA VAL A 302 31.70 4.99 -7.18
C VAL A 302 32.88 4.46 -8.01
N LEU A 303 34.00 5.17 -7.98
CA LEU A 303 35.20 4.80 -8.72
C LEU A 303 36.17 4.02 -7.83
N PRO A 304 36.87 3.00 -8.34
CA PRO A 304 37.93 2.33 -7.60
C PRO A 304 39.06 3.30 -7.22
N ASP A 305 39.69 3.05 -6.06
CA ASP A 305 40.83 3.83 -5.60
C ASP A 305 41.97 3.86 -6.64
N GLY A 306 42.50 5.05 -6.91
CA GLY A 306 43.57 5.25 -7.89
C GLY A 306 43.12 5.50 -9.34
N THR A 307 41.81 5.58 -9.60
CA THR A 307 41.26 5.98 -10.90
C THR A 307 41.71 7.41 -11.27
N LYS A 308 42.35 7.59 -12.43
CA LYS A 308 42.72 8.91 -12.96
C LYS A 308 41.68 9.41 -13.95
N LYS A 309 41.68 10.73 -14.20
CA LYS A 309 40.76 11.36 -15.16
C LYS A 309 40.86 10.74 -16.56
N ASP A 310 42.05 10.36 -16.98
CA ASP A 310 42.30 9.76 -18.31
C ASP A 310 41.78 8.32 -18.43
N ASP A 311 41.46 7.66 -17.30
CA ASP A 311 40.87 6.32 -17.29
C ASP A 311 39.33 6.36 -17.45
N ILE A 312 38.74 7.57 -17.54
CA ILE A 312 37.29 7.82 -17.57
C ILE A 312 36.87 8.37 -18.94
N ALA A 313 35.93 7.69 -19.61
CA ALA A 313 35.25 8.20 -20.79
C ALA A 313 33.76 8.41 -20.49
N CYS A 314 33.31 9.67 -20.58
CA CYS A 314 31.92 10.06 -20.39
C CYS A 314 31.37 10.69 -21.67
N ASN A 315 30.26 10.18 -22.18
CA ASN A 315 29.55 10.75 -23.31
C ASN A 315 28.11 11.07 -22.91
N VAL A 316 27.69 12.32 -23.08
CA VAL A 316 26.35 12.80 -22.76
C VAL A 316 25.66 13.21 -24.05
N THR A 317 24.47 12.68 -24.27
CA THR A 317 23.57 13.01 -25.38
C THR A 317 22.26 13.54 -24.81
N ALA A 318 21.34 13.99 -25.68
CA ALA A 318 20.06 14.55 -25.24
C ALA A 318 19.17 13.55 -24.48
N ASP A 319 19.38 12.24 -24.69
CA ASP A 319 18.55 11.15 -24.16
C ASP A 319 19.35 10.04 -23.44
N SER A 320 20.69 10.11 -23.43
CA SER A 320 21.51 9.09 -22.77
C SER A 320 22.84 9.62 -22.23
N VAL A 321 23.29 9.02 -21.12
CA VAL A 321 24.64 9.20 -20.55
C VAL A 321 25.36 7.86 -20.60
N THR A 322 26.51 7.81 -21.26
CA THR A 322 27.39 6.63 -21.31
C THR A 322 28.65 6.91 -20.49
N PHE A 323 28.88 6.09 -19.47
CA PHE A 323 30.08 6.14 -18.64
C PHE A 323 30.90 4.85 -18.83
N LYS A 324 32.19 4.99 -19.16
CA LYS A 324 33.11 3.87 -19.35
C LYS A 324 34.38 4.10 -18.53
N LEU A 325 34.75 3.09 -17.75
CA LEU A 325 36.03 3.01 -17.06
C LEU A 325 36.95 2.07 -17.84
N ALA A 326 38.11 2.57 -18.28
CA ALA A 326 39.08 1.74 -19.00
C ALA A 326 39.64 0.66 -18.06
N LYS A 327 39.37 -0.62 -18.35
CA LYS A 327 39.92 -1.73 -17.57
C LYS A 327 41.43 -1.79 -17.76
N ARG A 328 42.21 -1.54 -16.70
CA ARG A 328 43.59 -2.02 -16.62
C ARG A 328 43.54 -3.51 -16.28
N PHE A 329 44.01 -4.36 -17.21
CA PHE A 329 44.26 -5.76 -16.93
C PHE A 329 45.40 -5.87 -15.92
N CYS A 330 45.12 -6.45 -14.76
CA CYS A 330 46.10 -7.14 -13.92
C CYS A 330 45.54 -8.54 -13.66
#